data_AF-A0A2N0HVG8-F1
#
_entry.id   AF-A0A2N0HVG8-F1
#
_cell.length_a   1.000
_cell.length_b   1.000
_cell.length_c   1.000
_cell.angle_alpha   90.00
_cell.angle_beta   90.00
_cell.angle_gamma   90.00
#
_symmetry.space_group_name_H-M   'P 1'
#
loop_
_entity.id
_entity.type
_entity.pdbx_description
1 polymer ?
#
loop_
_entity_poly.entity_id
_entity_poly.type
_entity_poly.pdbx_seq_one_letter_code
_entity_poly.pdbx_strand_id
1 'polypeptide(L)'
;MPTLVNERLRIWGQCVRKQRVQQNITARDLCARLDISHPTLQRMERGEASVNVGLFLAAFHVLGILAITAPEPDAALWQMDSANIRSRPAVNEHGDGYF
;
A
#
# COMPACT_ATOMS: atom_id res chain seq x y z
N MET A 1 14.92 -3.25 -6.09
CA MET A 1 13.84 -2.93 -5.13
C MET A 1 14.27 -3.36 -3.73
N PRO A 2 13.99 -2.59 -2.66
CA PRO A 2 14.43 -2.94 -1.30
C PRO A 2 13.91 -4.31 -0.83
N THR A 3 14.69 -5.03 -0.01
CA THR A 3 14.39 -6.40 0.42
C THR A 3 13.05 -6.53 1.14
N LEU A 4 12.73 -5.59 2.06
CA LEU A 4 11.45 -5.58 2.77
C LEU A 4 10.25 -5.45 1.82
N VAL A 5 10.40 -4.64 0.76
CA VAL A 5 9.34 -4.45 -0.24
C VAL A 5 9.16 -5.73 -1.06
N ASN A 6 10.25 -6.40 -1.45
CA ASN A 6 10.20 -7.69 -2.15
C ASN A 6 9.47 -8.75 -1.32
N GLU A 7 9.79 -8.83 -0.02
CA GLU A 7 9.14 -9.79 0.87
C GLU A 7 7.65 -9.50 1.03
N ARG A 8 7.28 -8.22 1.15
CA ARG A 8 5.88 -7.80 1.20
C ARG A 8 5.12 -8.15 -0.09
N LEU A 9 5.74 -7.98 -1.26
CA LEU A 9 5.12 -8.39 -2.53
C LEU A 9 4.94 -9.90 -2.64
N ARG A 10 5.88 -10.71 -2.14
CA ARG A 10 5.73 -12.17 -2.06
C ARG A 10 4.53 -12.57 -1.22
N ILE A 11 4.38 -11.96 -0.04
CA ILE A 11 3.22 -12.17 0.83
C ILE A 11 1.93 -11.78 0.10
N TRP A 12 1.91 -10.62 -0.57
CA TRP A 12 0.78 -10.16 -1.37
C TRP A 12 0.40 -11.15 -2.48
N GLY A 13 1.37 -11.68 -3.23
CA GLY A 13 1.13 -12.71 -4.25
C GLY A 13 0.54 -14.00 -3.68
N GLN A 14 1.05 -14.45 -2.52
CA GLN A 14 0.50 -15.60 -1.81
C GLN A 14 -0.94 -15.37 -1.35
N CYS A 15 -1.26 -14.18 -0.85
CA CYS A 15 -2.63 -13.80 -0.48
C CYS A 15 -3.57 -13.90 -1.67
N VAL A 16 -3.20 -13.35 -2.84
CA VAL A 16 -4.00 -13.44 -4.07
C VAL A 16 -4.27 -14.90 -4.42
N ARG A 17 -3.22 -15.75 -4.50
CA ARG A 17 -3.38 -17.16 -4.87
C ARG A 17 -4.25 -17.92 -3.87
N LYS A 18 -4.00 -17.77 -2.57
CA LYS A 18 -4.74 -18.48 -1.51
C LYS A 18 -6.21 -18.08 -1.51
N GLN A 19 -6.52 -16.79 -1.53
CA GLN A 19 -7.89 -16.30 -1.52
C GLN A 19 -8.66 -16.72 -2.77
N ARG A 20 -8.02 -16.62 -3.94
CA ARG A 20 -8.61 -17.09 -5.19
C ARG A 20 -9.00 -18.57 -5.12
N VAL A 21 -8.11 -19.44 -4.60
CA VAL A 21 -8.38 -20.87 -4.45
C VAL A 21 -9.48 -21.13 -3.42
N GLN A 22 -9.43 -20.46 -2.27
CA GLN A 22 -10.43 -20.61 -1.21
C GLN A 22 -11.84 -20.23 -1.69
N GLN A 23 -11.94 -19.28 -2.61
CA GLN A 23 -13.20 -18.84 -3.22
C GLN A 23 -13.58 -19.63 -4.48
N ASN A 24 -12.85 -20.71 -4.83
CA ASN A 24 -13.05 -21.51 -6.05
C ASN A 24 -13.00 -20.70 -7.36
N ILE A 25 -12.25 -19.60 -7.39
CA ILE A 25 -12.07 -18.77 -8.58
C ILE A 25 -10.90 -19.34 -9.40
N THR A 26 -11.11 -19.61 -10.69
CA THR A 26 -10.00 -20.10 -11.52
C THR A 26 -9.03 -18.98 -11.88
N ALA A 27 -7.82 -19.34 -12.32
CA ALA A 27 -6.86 -18.33 -12.79
C ALA A 27 -7.43 -17.55 -13.98
N ARG A 28 -8.15 -18.25 -14.88
CA ARG A 28 -8.85 -17.65 -16.02
C ARG A 28 -9.92 -16.66 -15.58
N ASP A 29 -10.73 -17.01 -14.59
CA ASP A 29 -11.80 -16.13 -14.09
C ASP A 29 -11.22 -14.86 -13.49
N LEU A 30 -10.16 -14.97 -12.67
CA LEU A 30 -9.54 -13.78 -12.09
C LEU A 30 -8.86 -12.92 -13.17
N CYS A 31 -8.19 -13.54 -14.16
CA CYS A 31 -7.63 -12.82 -15.31
C CYS A 31 -8.71 -12.01 -16.04
N ALA A 32 -9.88 -12.61 -16.30
CA ALA A 32 -10.99 -11.94 -16.97
C ALA A 32 -11.57 -10.78 -16.13
N ARG A 33 -11.70 -10.96 -14.81
CA ARG A 33 -12.19 -9.90 -13.90
C ARG A 33 -11.23 -8.71 -13.80
N LEU A 34 -9.94 -8.95 -13.98
CA LEU A 34 -8.89 -7.93 -13.89
C LEU A 34 -8.47 -7.37 -15.25
N ASP A 35 -9.00 -7.91 -16.36
CA ASP A 35 -8.56 -7.63 -17.73
C ASP A 35 -7.04 -7.77 -17.92
N ILE A 36 -6.47 -8.90 -17.45
CA ILE A 36 -5.04 -9.20 -17.56
C ILE A 36 -4.76 -10.53 -18.22
N SER A 37 -3.53 -10.67 -18.74
CA SER A 37 -3.02 -11.94 -19.24
C SER A 37 -2.71 -12.94 -18.11
N HIS A 38 -2.79 -14.22 -18.42
CA HIS A 38 -2.39 -15.29 -17.49
C HIS A 38 -0.93 -15.20 -17.02
N PRO A 39 0.06 -14.87 -17.89
CA PRO A 39 1.43 -14.60 -17.43
C PRO A 39 1.53 -13.45 -16.41
N THR A 40 0.72 -12.40 -16.54
CA THR A 40 0.67 -11.32 -15.55
C THR A 40 0.15 -11.83 -14.21
N LEU A 41 -0.93 -12.63 -14.22
CA LEU A 41 -1.44 -13.26 -12.99
C LEU A 41 -0.40 -14.18 -12.34
N GLN A 42 0.32 -14.99 -13.12
CA GLN A 42 1.37 -15.87 -12.57
C GLN A 42 2.50 -15.09 -11.88
N ARG A 43 2.97 -14.00 -12.49
CA ARG A 43 3.99 -13.12 -11.88
C ARG A 43 3.45 -12.43 -10.63
N MET A 44 2.18 -12.02 -10.65
CA MET A 44 1.50 -11.41 -9.51
C MET A 44 1.40 -12.39 -8.34
N GLU A 45 0.97 -13.63 -8.57
CA GLU A 45 0.86 -14.67 -7.54
C GLU A 45 2.22 -15.09 -6.97
N ARG A 46 3.32 -14.86 -7.71
CA ARG A 46 4.70 -15.02 -7.23
C ARG A 46 5.23 -13.82 -6.46
N GLY A 47 4.52 -12.68 -6.50
CA GLY A 47 4.94 -11.44 -5.86
C GLY A 47 6.10 -10.75 -6.59
N GLU A 48 6.19 -10.88 -7.91
CA GLU A 48 7.27 -10.25 -8.67
C GLU A 48 7.15 -8.72 -8.69
N ALA A 49 8.26 -8.03 -8.42
CA ALA A 49 8.37 -6.56 -8.43
C ALA A 49 8.03 -5.91 -9.78
N SER A 50 8.04 -6.69 -10.87
CA SER A 50 7.72 -6.22 -12.23
C SER A 50 6.22 -5.98 -12.45
N VAL A 51 5.37 -6.45 -11.54
CA VAL A 51 3.92 -6.30 -11.63
C VAL A 51 3.50 -4.96 -11.04
N ASN A 52 2.65 -4.23 -11.77
CA ASN A 52 2.12 -2.95 -11.32
C ASN A 52 1.37 -3.12 -9.99
N VAL A 53 1.71 -2.30 -8.98
CA VAL A 53 1.08 -2.34 -7.65
C VAL A 53 -0.44 -2.15 -7.71
N GLY A 54 -0.94 -1.36 -8.67
CA GLY A 54 -2.37 -1.18 -8.92
C GLY A 54 -3.09 -2.49 -9.28
N LEU A 55 -2.40 -3.45 -9.93
CA LEU A 55 -2.98 -4.77 -10.21
C LEU A 55 -3.13 -5.62 -8.95
N PHE A 56 -2.19 -5.52 -8.00
CA PHE A 56 -2.35 -6.17 -6.69
C PHE A 56 -3.55 -5.59 -5.93
N LEU A 57 -3.68 -4.26 -5.89
CA LEU A 57 -4.80 -3.60 -5.23
C LEU A 57 -6.14 -3.96 -5.89
N ALA A 58 -6.19 -4.01 -7.21
CA ALA A 58 -7.37 -4.46 -7.95
C ALA A 58 -7.71 -5.93 -7.64
N ALA A 59 -6.72 -6.82 -7.59
CA ALA A 59 -6.93 -8.21 -7.21
C ALA A 59 -7.47 -8.34 -5.78
N PHE A 60 -6.94 -7.56 -4.83
CA PHE A 60 -7.45 -7.54 -3.46
C PHE A 60 -8.88 -7.02 -3.37
N HIS A 61 -9.22 -6.01 -4.16
CA HIS A 61 -10.59 -5.49 -4.25
C HIS A 61 -11.54 -6.57 -4.78
N VAL A 62 -11.20 -7.22 -5.90
CA VAL A 62 -12.01 -8.29 -6.51
C VAL A 62 -12.17 -9.50 -5.58
N LEU A 63 -11.15 -9.81 -4.78
CA LEU A 63 -11.17 -10.91 -3.81
C LEU A 63 -11.75 -10.52 -2.45
N GLY A 64 -12.14 -9.25 -2.24
CA GLY A 64 -12.75 -8.77 -1.00
C GLY A 64 -11.80 -8.67 0.20
N ILE A 65 -10.49 -8.55 -0.04
CA ILE A 65 -9.47 -8.53 1.03
C ILE A 65 -8.65 -7.23 1.11
N LEU A 66 -8.98 -6.22 0.30
CA LEU A 66 -8.23 -4.97 0.18
C LEU A 66 -7.95 -4.30 1.53
N ALA A 67 -8.98 -4.09 2.34
CA ALA A 67 -8.86 -3.41 3.64
C ALA A 67 -7.93 -4.14 4.63
N ILE A 68 -7.75 -5.46 4.46
CA ILE A 68 -6.93 -6.28 5.35
C ILE A 68 -5.47 -6.32 4.86
N THR A 69 -5.24 -6.39 3.55
CA THR A 69 -3.89 -6.56 2.96
C THR A 69 -3.19 -5.23 2.66
N ALA A 70 -3.95 -4.22 2.27
CA ALA A 70 -3.49 -2.87 1.95
C ALA A 70 -4.48 -1.86 2.54
N PRO A 71 -4.50 -1.72 3.88
CA PRO A 71 -5.36 -0.74 4.54
C PRO A 71 -5.02 0.66 4.04
N GLU A 72 -6.02 1.54 4.05
CA GLU A 72 -5.78 2.95 3.83
C GLU A 72 -4.75 3.45 4.86
N PRO A 73 -3.75 4.23 4.44
CA PRO A 73 -2.81 4.80 5.39
C PRO A 73 -3.53 5.81 6.31
N ASP A 74 -2.89 6.19 7.41
CA ASP A 74 -3.48 7.16 8.33
C ASP A 74 -3.67 8.51 7.63
N ALA A 75 -4.89 9.06 7.69
CA ALA A 75 -5.25 10.37 7.15
C ALA A 75 -4.28 11.48 7.61
N ALA A 76 -3.75 11.40 8.83
CA ALA A 76 -2.78 12.36 9.35
C ALA A 76 -1.52 12.49 8.48
N LEU A 77 -1.16 11.45 7.72
CA LEU A 77 0.03 11.44 6.86
C LEU A 77 -0.08 12.36 5.63
N TRP A 78 -1.29 12.72 5.18
CA TRP A 78 -1.48 13.57 4.00
C TRP A 78 -2.51 14.69 4.18
N GLN A 79 -3.27 14.69 5.29
CA GLN A 79 -4.24 15.73 5.62
C GLN A 79 -3.72 16.73 6.66
N MET A 80 -2.52 16.54 7.20
CA MET A 80 -1.89 17.56 8.03
C MET A 80 -1.57 18.79 7.18
N ASP A 81 -2.35 19.85 7.37
CA ASP A 81 -1.94 21.19 6.96
C ASP A 81 -0.65 21.54 7.70
N SER A 82 0.43 21.76 6.94
CA SER A 82 1.79 22.09 7.40
C SER A 82 1.90 23.37 8.27
N ALA A 83 0.77 23.97 8.66
CA ALA A 83 0.70 25.26 9.32
C ALA A 83 1.27 25.28 10.74
N ASN A 84 1.45 24.13 11.40
CA ASN A 84 1.88 24.09 12.81
C ASN A 84 3.38 23.79 13.02
N ILE A 85 4.18 23.64 11.95
CA ILE A 85 5.65 23.58 12.04
C ILE A 85 6.23 25.00 11.87
N ARG A 86 5.74 25.94 12.68
CA ARG A 86 6.41 27.21 12.93
C ARG A 86 6.37 27.50 14.42
N SER A 87 6.96 26.62 15.21
CA SER A 87 7.51 27.02 16.50
C SER A 87 8.68 27.97 16.24
N ARG A 88 8.37 29.24 16.01
CA ARG A 88 9.33 30.31 16.24
C ARG A 88 9.71 30.17 17.72
N PRO A 89 10.97 29.90 18.09
CA PRO A 89 11.34 30.00 19.48
C PRO A 89 11.03 31.45 19.87
N ALA A 90 10.26 31.63 20.94
CA ALA A 90 10.11 32.95 21.54
C ALA A 90 11.52 33.43 21.85
N VAL A 91 12.00 34.41 21.10
CA VAL A 91 13.17 35.18 21.46
C VAL A 91 12.78 35.82 22.78
N ASN A 92 13.37 35.36 23.88
CA ASN A 92 13.26 36.03 25.17
C ASN A 92 13.98 37.37 25.02
N GLU A 93 13.26 38.40 24.60
CA GLU A 93 13.62 39.78 24.84
C GLU A 93 13.46 40.04 26.35
N HIS A 94 14.47 39.65 27.13
CA HIS A 94 14.74 40.33 28.40
C HIS A 94 15.66 41.51 28.09
N GLY A 95 15.04 42.60 27.66
CA GLY A 95 15.64 43.93 27.69
C GLY A 95 15.55 44.49 29.11
N ASP A 96 16.73 44.73 29.67
CA ASP A 96 17.14 45.89 30.46
C ASP A 96 16.22 46.41 31.58
N GLY A 97 16.66 46.19 32.82
CA GLY A 97 16.25 46.96 34.00
C GLY A 97 17.46 47.33 34.85
N TYR A 98 17.92 48.57 34.70
CA TYR A 98 18.91 49.23 35.56
C TYR A 98 18.44 49.23 37.03
N PHE A 99 19.31 48.81 37.97
CA PHE A 99 19.66 49.45 39.26
C PHE A 99 20.63 48.55 40.03
#